data_AF-A0A7M7PM21-F1
#
_entry.id   AF-A0A7M7PM21-F1
#
_cell.length_a   1.000
_cell.length_b   1.000
_cell.length_c   1.000
_cell.angle_alpha   90.00
_cell.angle_beta   90.00
_cell.angle_gamma   90.00
#
_symmetry.space_group_name_H-M   'P 1'
#
loop_
_entity.id
_entity.type
_entity.pdbx_description
1 polymer ?
#
loop_
_entity_poly.entity_id
_entity_poly.type
_entity_poly.pdbx_seq_one_letter_code
_entity_poly.pdbx_strand_id
1 'polypeptide(L)'
;MATSMAVVRQYLPRTCERLSVLQLPRIRHGENSLLVKMCGVRQLPFRQYSDKVLEGMGEFEEAEDQLDLSLLDQPAVRTPPRDRAWQRTRWWHAKQYAAMGKASGVDPAIMWPTKSELSKLIKEEKEYFPSLRAMQAEVAAEKQAADLERLKREKLIAGNMAKMPKMIEDYWQKVEEERAKRREQKEKRNRLLALAKEKLGYAVDPRSPRFKQMVEDMEAEEKKKRKELKKRGIKV
;
A
#
# COMPACT_ATOMS: atom_id res chain seq x y z
N MET A 1 -46.69 -37.22 -20.20
CA MET A 1 -46.69 -35.80 -20.65
C MET A 1 -45.49 -35.13 -19.98
N ALA A 2 -44.24 -35.26 -20.43
CA ALA A 2 -43.63 -35.02 -21.75
C ALA A 2 -43.67 -33.55 -22.19
N THR A 3 -42.54 -32.84 -21.96
CA THR A 3 -41.83 -31.78 -22.75
C THR A 3 -41.07 -30.88 -21.75
N SER A 4 -39.73 -30.75 -21.69
CA SER A 4 -38.63 -30.58 -22.67
C SER A 4 -38.72 -29.31 -23.50
N MET A 5 -37.79 -28.37 -23.24
CA MET A 5 -37.12 -27.38 -24.14
C MET A 5 -36.64 -26.19 -23.27
N ALA A 6 -35.36 -25.89 -23.03
CA ALA A 6 -34.16 -25.75 -23.86
C ALA A 6 -34.12 -24.50 -24.78
N VAL A 7 -32.96 -23.81 -24.71
CA VAL A 7 -32.34 -22.86 -25.69
C VAL A 7 -32.89 -21.42 -25.62
N VAL A 8 -32.11 -20.34 -25.47
CA VAL A 8 -31.05 -19.69 -26.31
C VAL A 8 -30.32 -18.68 -25.39
N ARG A 9 -28.99 -18.57 -25.17
CA ARG A 9 -27.75 -18.54 -25.97
C ARG A 9 -27.56 -17.34 -26.92
N GLN A 10 -27.02 -16.24 -26.39
CA GLN A 10 -26.23 -15.23 -27.12
C GLN A 10 -24.98 -14.97 -26.23
N TYR A 11 -23.73 -15.38 -26.50
CA TYR A 11 -22.78 -15.07 -27.60
C TYR A 11 -22.69 -13.54 -27.80
N LEU A 12 -21.60 -12.82 -27.46
CA LEU A 12 -20.20 -12.91 -27.93
C LEU A 12 -19.25 -12.00 -27.07
N PRO A 13 -17.91 -11.99 -27.31
CA PRO A 13 -16.85 -11.88 -26.30
C PRO A 13 -16.18 -10.51 -26.26
N ARG A 14 -15.35 -10.27 -25.23
CA ARG A 14 -14.23 -9.34 -25.32
C ARG A 14 -12.96 -9.98 -24.77
N THR A 15 -11.96 -9.91 -25.63
CA THR A 15 -10.58 -10.41 -25.58
C THR A 15 -9.72 -9.75 -24.51
N CYS A 16 -8.68 -10.48 -24.09
CA CYS A 16 -7.30 -10.08 -23.72
C CYS A 16 -7.11 -8.76 -22.94
N GLU A 17 -6.42 -8.70 -21.80
CA GLU A 17 -5.00 -9.05 -21.57
C GLU A 17 -4.84 -9.37 -20.06
N ARG A 18 -4.39 -10.56 -19.64
CA ARG A 18 -3.00 -11.04 -19.59
C ARG A 18 -2.03 -10.09 -18.86
N LEU A 19 -2.24 -9.86 -17.57
CA LEU A 19 -1.18 -9.44 -16.65
C LEU A 19 -0.61 -10.66 -15.93
N SER A 20 0.29 -11.34 -16.62
CA SER A 20 1.16 -12.36 -16.07
C SER A 20 2.24 -11.71 -15.19
N VAL A 21 2.31 -12.18 -13.93
CA VAL A 21 3.54 -12.59 -13.23
C VAL A 21 4.73 -11.64 -13.40
N LEU A 22 4.96 -10.82 -12.37
CA LEU A 22 6.22 -10.10 -12.15
C LEU A 22 7.35 -11.12 -11.98
N GLN A 23 8.03 -11.39 -13.10
CA GLN A 23 9.18 -12.27 -13.21
C GLN A 23 10.44 -11.41 -13.01
N LEU A 24 11.12 -11.64 -11.89
CA LEU A 24 12.40 -11.03 -11.53
C LEU A 24 13.43 -11.19 -12.66
N PRO A 25 14.28 -10.17 -12.92
CA PRO A 25 15.29 -10.26 -13.98
C PRO A 25 16.40 -11.24 -13.59
N ARG A 26 16.54 -12.25 -14.45
CA ARG A 26 17.56 -13.30 -14.45
C ARG A 26 18.91 -12.66 -14.85
N ILE A 27 19.80 -12.49 -13.89
CA ILE A 27 21.18 -12.03 -14.10
C ILE A 27 21.89 -13.05 -15.00
N ARG A 28 22.27 -12.62 -16.22
CA ARG A 28 23.14 -13.40 -17.09
C ARG A 28 24.58 -13.02 -16.80
N HIS A 29 25.36 -14.01 -16.38
CA HIS A 29 26.82 -13.97 -16.47
C HIS A 29 27.25 -14.11 -17.93
N GLY A 30 28.23 -13.31 -18.34
CA GLY A 30 28.95 -13.51 -19.61
C GLY A 30 29.37 -12.23 -20.31
N GLU A 31 30.56 -11.74 -19.96
CA GLU A 31 31.58 -11.20 -20.88
C GLU A 31 31.24 -9.93 -21.69
N ASN A 32 31.84 -8.79 -21.31
CA ASN A 32 33.10 -8.37 -21.93
C ASN A 32 33.55 -6.98 -21.48
N SER A 33 34.86 -6.92 -21.23
CA SER A 33 35.79 -5.81 -21.43
C SER A 33 35.28 -4.36 -21.25
N LEU A 34 35.86 -3.69 -20.25
CA LEU A 34 36.66 -2.45 -20.41
C LEU A 34 36.63 -1.65 -19.10
N LEU A 35 37.45 -2.06 -18.12
CA LEU A 35 38.11 -1.10 -17.23
C LEU A 35 39.25 -1.78 -16.47
N VAL A 36 40.36 -2.04 -17.17
CA VAL A 36 41.65 -2.20 -16.50
C VAL A 36 42.11 -0.80 -16.15
N LYS A 37 42.05 -0.45 -14.87
CA LYS A 37 43.01 0.45 -14.23
C LYS A 37 42.85 0.34 -12.72
N MET A 38 43.98 0.08 -12.06
CA MET A 38 44.23 0.27 -10.62
C MET A 38 43.81 -0.85 -9.66
N CYS A 39 44.54 -1.96 -9.67
CA CYS A 39 45.17 -2.49 -8.44
C CYS A 39 46.14 -3.61 -8.80
N GLY A 40 47.41 -3.42 -8.46
CA GLY A 40 48.48 -4.35 -8.75
C GLY A 40 48.34 -5.63 -7.92
N VAL A 41 48.02 -6.73 -8.59
CA VAL A 41 48.34 -8.08 -8.10
C VAL A 41 49.04 -8.78 -9.24
N ARG A 42 50.38 -8.78 -9.19
CA ARG A 42 51.20 -9.61 -10.09
C ARG A 42 50.93 -11.07 -9.71
N GLN A 43 50.14 -11.77 -10.51
CA GLN A 43 50.14 -13.23 -10.49
C GLN A 43 51.51 -13.68 -11.03
N LEU A 44 52.35 -14.19 -10.14
CA LEU A 44 53.58 -14.88 -10.56
C LEU A 44 53.20 -16.26 -11.13
N PRO A 45 53.80 -16.67 -12.26
CA PRO A 45 53.45 -17.92 -12.93
C PRO A 45 53.92 -19.13 -12.12
N PHE A 46 52.96 -20.04 -11.87
CA PHE A 46 53.15 -21.39 -11.35
C PHE A 46 53.84 -22.27 -12.42
N ARG A 47 55.15 -22.11 -12.61
CA ARG A 47 56.04 -23.11 -13.24
C ARG A 47 57.46 -22.58 -13.27
N GLN A 48 58.43 -23.48 -13.08
CA GLN A 48 59.87 -23.26 -12.96
C GLN A 48 60.37 -22.98 -11.54
N TYR A 49 60.10 -23.88 -10.60
CA TYR A 49 61.04 -24.15 -9.51
C TYR A 49 61.13 -25.66 -9.23
N SER A 50 61.40 -26.40 -10.30
CA SER A 50 62.13 -27.66 -10.30
C SER A 50 63.19 -27.38 -11.38
N ASP A 51 64.45 -27.10 -11.07
CA ASP A 51 65.48 -28.10 -10.79
C ASP A 51 66.80 -27.41 -10.35
N LYS A 52 66.74 -26.30 -9.59
CA LYS A 52 67.94 -25.51 -9.22
C LYS A 52 68.17 -25.28 -7.73
N VAL A 53 67.54 -26.06 -6.85
CA VAL A 53 67.81 -26.00 -5.39
C VAL A 53 68.41 -27.31 -4.86
N LEU A 54 68.77 -28.24 -5.75
CA LEU A 54 69.27 -29.58 -5.40
C LEU A 54 70.78 -29.77 -5.59
N GLU A 55 71.54 -28.68 -5.76
CA GLU A 55 73.02 -28.73 -5.87
C GLU A 55 73.74 -27.92 -4.78
N GLY A 56 73.05 -27.60 -3.68
CA GLY A 56 73.62 -26.85 -2.55
C GLY A 56 73.39 -27.49 -1.18
N MET A 57 73.02 -28.77 -1.11
CA MET A 57 72.95 -29.52 0.15
C MET A 57 74.32 -30.10 0.46
N GLY A 58 75.20 -29.23 0.97
CA GLY A 58 76.38 -29.67 1.72
C GLY A 58 75.95 -30.47 2.95
N GLU A 59 76.80 -31.42 3.31
CA GLU A 59 76.70 -32.31 4.47
C GLU A 59 76.24 -31.53 5.71
N PHE A 60 74.99 -31.75 6.13
CA PHE A 60 74.49 -31.27 7.41
C PHE A 60 74.82 -32.34 8.44
N GLU A 61 75.94 -32.15 9.14
CA GLU A 61 76.34 -32.96 10.29
C GLU A 61 75.16 -33.08 11.26
N GLU A 62 74.92 -34.31 11.73
CA GLU A 62 73.91 -34.66 12.74
C GLU A 62 74.29 -34.00 14.08
N ALA A 63 73.92 -32.73 14.25
CA ALA A 63 73.86 -32.11 15.55
C ALA A 63 72.60 -32.64 16.25
N GLU A 64 72.79 -33.60 17.15
CA GLU A 64 71.81 -33.95 18.16
C GLU A 64 71.52 -32.72 19.02
N ASP A 65 70.57 -31.89 18.58
CA ASP A 65 69.94 -30.90 19.44
C ASP A 65 69.09 -31.68 20.45
N GLN A 66 69.74 -32.11 21.54
CA GLN A 66 69.09 -32.51 22.76
C GLN A 66 68.11 -31.39 23.13
N LEU A 67 66.82 -31.63 22.95
CA LEU A 67 65.78 -30.75 23.47
C LEU A 67 65.98 -30.70 24.99
N ASP A 68 66.49 -29.58 25.47
CA ASP A 68 66.61 -29.27 26.89
C ASP A 68 65.20 -29.23 27.52
N LEU A 69 64.75 -30.40 27.99
CA LEU A 69 63.49 -30.62 28.70
C LEU A 69 63.45 -29.91 30.07
N SER A 70 64.52 -29.24 30.48
CA SER A 70 64.63 -28.47 31.72
C SER A 70 63.84 -27.16 31.69
N LEU A 71 63.40 -26.68 30.51
CA LEU A 71 62.57 -25.46 30.38
C LEU A 71 61.05 -25.71 30.45
N LEU A 72 60.59 -26.96 30.60
CA LEU A 72 59.17 -27.29 30.70
C LEU A 72 58.58 -27.12 32.11
N ASP A 73 59.41 -26.86 33.12
CA ASP A 73 58.95 -26.49 34.47
C ASP A 73 58.72 -24.97 34.60
N GLN A 74 58.01 -24.39 33.63
CA GLN A 74 57.33 -23.11 33.84
C GLN A 74 56.01 -23.38 34.57
N PRO A 75 55.63 -22.58 35.59
CA PRO A 75 54.38 -22.78 36.33
C PRO A 75 53.18 -22.70 35.37
N ALA A 76 52.63 -23.87 35.05
CA ALA A 76 51.38 -24.16 34.36
C ALA A 76 50.76 -22.99 33.55
N VAL A 77 51.24 -22.77 32.34
CA VAL A 77 50.38 -22.20 31.28
C VAL A 77 49.21 -23.17 31.14
N ARG A 78 48.03 -22.81 31.67
CA ARG A 78 46.80 -23.61 31.52
C ARG A 78 46.58 -23.88 30.03
N THR A 79 46.93 -25.07 29.57
CA THR A 79 46.60 -25.52 28.23
C THR A 79 45.07 -25.47 28.10
N PRO A 80 44.53 -24.88 27.01
CA PRO A 80 43.09 -24.83 26.84
C PRO A 80 42.53 -26.26 26.83
N PRO A 81 41.43 -26.56 27.55
CA PRO A 81 40.92 -27.91 27.63
C PRO A 81 40.55 -28.44 26.23
N ARG A 82 40.78 -29.74 26.00
CA ARG A 82 40.56 -30.41 24.70
C ARG A 82 39.09 -30.37 24.22
N ASP A 83 38.15 -30.06 25.12
CA ASP A 83 36.71 -30.03 24.85
C ASP A 83 36.26 -28.79 24.06
N ARG A 84 35.23 -28.98 23.22
CA ARG A 84 34.64 -27.91 22.41
C ARG A 84 33.89 -26.91 23.30
N ALA A 85 33.91 -25.63 22.92
CA ALA A 85 33.30 -24.56 23.72
C ALA A 85 31.82 -24.78 24.07
N TRP A 86 31.03 -25.35 23.14
CA TRP A 86 29.61 -25.64 23.39
C TRP A 86 29.38 -26.78 24.38
N GLN A 87 30.33 -27.70 24.57
CA GLN A 87 30.24 -28.79 25.56
C GLN A 87 30.32 -28.26 27.00
N ARG A 88 30.86 -27.05 27.19
CA ARG A 88 30.96 -26.38 28.50
C ARG A 88 29.72 -25.56 28.83
N THR A 89 28.76 -25.48 27.92
CA THR A 89 27.55 -24.69 28.14
C THR A 89 26.61 -25.41 29.10
N ARG A 90 25.87 -24.62 29.88
CA ARG A 90 24.77 -25.07 30.73
C ARG A 90 23.78 -25.98 29.98
N TRP A 91 23.51 -25.66 28.72
CA TRP A 91 22.63 -26.44 27.84
C TRP A 91 23.14 -27.87 27.59
N TRP A 92 24.45 -28.05 27.38
CA TRP A 92 25.03 -29.38 27.17
C TRP A 92 24.95 -30.24 28.43
N HIS A 93 25.22 -29.66 29.60
CA HIS A 93 25.08 -30.35 30.88
C HIS A 93 23.63 -30.78 31.16
N ALA A 94 22.66 -29.90 30.88
CA ALA A 94 21.24 -30.24 30.97
C ALA A 94 20.86 -31.39 30.01
N LYS A 95 21.40 -31.38 28.78
CA LYS A 95 21.19 -32.45 27.79
C LYS A 95 21.76 -33.80 28.25
N GLN A 96 22.95 -33.82 28.83
CA GLN A 96 23.56 -35.04 29.37
C GLN A 96 22.75 -35.62 30.53
N TYR A 97 22.28 -34.75 31.44
CA TYR A 97 21.40 -35.20 32.52
C TYR A 97 20.05 -35.70 31.99
N ALA A 98 19.46 -35.07 30.97
CA ALA A 98 18.22 -35.57 30.37
C ALA A 98 18.39 -36.97 29.75
N ALA A 99 19.58 -37.29 29.23
CA ALA A 99 19.88 -38.58 28.62
C ALA A 99 20.23 -39.68 29.63
N MET A 100 21.12 -39.37 30.59
CA MET A 100 21.70 -40.36 31.53
C MET A 100 21.17 -40.23 32.96
N GLY A 101 20.31 -39.25 33.22
CA GLY A 101 19.80 -38.96 34.55
C GLY A 101 20.92 -38.63 35.54
N LYS A 102 20.74 -39.07 36.78
CA LYS A 102 21.69 -38.88 37.89
C LYS A 102 23.06 -39.54 37.63
N ALA A 103 23.12 -40.55 36.76
CA ALA A 103 24.38 -41.22 36.42
C ALA A 103 25.37 -40.29 35.70
N SER A 104 24.89 -39.19 35.11
CA SER A 104 25.74 -38.14 34.52
C SER A 104 26.57 -37.35 35.53
N GLY A 105 26.24 -37.40 36.83
CA GLY A 105 26.91 -36.64 37.88
C GLY A 105 26.69 -35.12 37.81
N VAL A 106 25.78 -34.64 36.95
CA VAL A 106 25.45 -33.22 36.83
C VAL A 106 24.41 -32.83 37.90
N ASP A 107 24.62 -31.67 38.55
CA ASP A 107 23.66 -31.14 39.51
C ASP A 107 22.33 -30.77 38.82
N PRO A 108 21.17 -31.27 39.30
CA PRO A 108 19.88 -31.03 38.65
C PRO A 108 19.45 -29.55 38.71
N ALA A 109 19.98 -28.76 39.64
CA ALA A 109 19.70 -27.34 39.78
C ALA A 109 20.08 -26.54 38.52
N ILE A 110 21.02 -27.05 37.72
CA ILE A 110 21.47 -26.43 36.46
C ILE A 110 20.31 -26.31 35.45
N MET A 111 19.27 -27.13 35.53
CA MET A 111 18.13 -27.00 34.60
C MET A 111 17.29 -25.75 34.85
N TRP A 112 17.24 -25.27 36.08
CA TRP A 112 16.40 -24.13 36.44
C TRP A 112 17.11 -22.81 36.17
N PRO A 113 16.42 -21.79 35.61
CA PRO A 113 17.00 -20.47 35.39
C PRO A 113 17.60 -19.88 36.65
N THR A 114 18.66 -19.09 36.48
CA THR A 114 19.19 -18.30 37.59
C THR A 114 18.21 -17.18 37.96
N LYS A 115 18.31 -16.64 39.18
CA LYS A 115 17.41 -15.55 39.63
C LYS A 115 17.42 -14.34 38.70
N SER A 116 18.58 -14.01 38.13
CA SER A 116 18.72 -12.91 37.16
C SER A 116 18.03 -13.23 35.83
N GLU A 117 18.23 -14.42 35.28
CA GLU A 117 17.53 -14.89 34.08
C GLU A 117 16.01 -14.94 34.28
N LEU A 118 15.54 -15.49 35.41
CA LEU A 118 14.12 -15.54 35.74
C LEU A 118 13.51 -14.14 35.80
N SER A 119 14.23 -13.17 36.38
CA SER A 119 13.77 -11.78 36.41
C SER A 119 13.67 -11.14 35.02
N LYS A 120 14.51 -11.54 34.07
CA LYS A 120 14.44 -11.09 32.67
C LYS A 120 13.25 -11.71 31.97
N LEU A 121 13.07 -13.02 32.10
CA LEU A 121 11.93 -13.74 31.53
C LEU A 121 10.59 -13.18 32.02
N ILE A 122 10.45 -12.89 33.32
CA ILE A 122 9.23 -12.29 33.88
C ILE A 122 8.97 -10.88 33.32
N LYS A 123 10.04 -10.10 33.06
CA LYS A 123 9.90 -8.76 32.47
C LYS A 123 9.47 -8.85 31.01
N GLU A 124 10.11 -9.71 30.23
CA GLU A 124 9.76 -9.98 28.83
C GLU A 124 8.32 -10.49 28.73
N GLU A 125 7.91 -11.39 29.62
CA GLU A 125 6.54 -11.92 29.64
C GLU A 125 5.51 -10.80 29.90
N LYS A 126 5.76 -9.94 30.89
CA LYS A 126 4.86 -8.82 31.20
C LYS A 126 4.81 -7.75 30.10
N GLU A 127 5.90 -7.57 29.36
CA GLU A 127 5.99 -6.58 28.29
C GLU A 127 5.25 -7.04 27.02
N TYR A 128 5.43 -8.31 26.63
CA TYR A 128 4.88 -8.82 25.37
C TYR A 128 3.57 -9.59 25.53
N PHE A 129 3.32 -10.21 26.69
CA PHE A 129 2.14 -11.03 26.95
C PHE A 129 1.26 -10.40 28.04
N PRO A 130 0.32 -9.52 27.66
CA PRO A 130 -0.61 -8.93 28.62
C PRO A 130 -1.49 -10.01 29.26
N SER A 131 -2.03 -9.68 30.43
CA SER A 131 -2.99 -10.57 31.09
C SER A 131 -4.30 -10.70 30.28
N LEU A 132 -4.96 -11.86 30.38
CA LEU A 132 -6.25 -12.09 29.72
C LEU A 132 -7.29 -11.01 30.02
N ARG A 133 -7.31 -10.48 31.25
CA ARG A 133 -8.23 -9.41 31.65
C ARG A 133 -7.95 -8.11 30.90
N ALA A 134 -6.68 -7.77 30.68
CA ALA A 134 -6.30 -6.59 29.91
C ALA A 134 -6.75 -6.73 28.45
N MET A 135 -6.52 -7.89 27.83
CA MET A 135 -7.00 -8.17 26.47
C MET A 135 -8.53 -8.08 26.35
N GLN A 136 -9.27 -8.63 27.32
CA GLN A 136 -10.73 -8.54 27.33
C GLN A 136 -11.23 -7.10 27.45
N ALA A 137 -10.55 -6.28 28.26
CA ALA A 137 -10.88 -4.86 28.41
C ALA A 137 -10.61 -4.08 27.13
N GLU A 138 -9.50 -4.33 26.44
CA GLU A 138 -9.16 -3.72 25.15
C GLU A 138 -10.22 -4.07 24.08
N VAL A 139 -10.55 -5.36 23.93
CA VAL A 139 -11.58 -5.81 22.99
C VAL A 139 -12.95 -5.20 23.31
N ALA A 140 -13.29 -5.06 24.61
CA ALA A 140 -14.53 -4.41 25.00
C ALA A 140 -14.55 -2.92 24.65
N ALA A 141 -13.43 -2.21 24.87
CA ALA A 141 -13.29 -0.79 24.53
C ALA A 141 -13.37 -0.56 23.01
N GLU A 142 -12.72 -1.40 22.22
CA GLU A 142 -12.78 -1.35 20.76
C GLU A 142 -14.20 -1.56 20.23
N LYS A 143 -14.92 -2.56 20.77
CA LYS A 143 -16.32 -2.81 20.42
C LYS A 143 -17.21 -1.62 20.74
N GLN A 144 -17.07 -1.06 21.93
CA GLN A 144 -17.84 0.13 22.33
C GLN A 144 -17.55 1.32 21.43
N ALA A 145 -16.29 1.58 21.09
CA ALA A 145 -15.92 2.66 20.17
C ALA A 145 -16.54 2.45 18.78
N ALA A 146 -16.46 1.23 18.24
CA ALA A 146 -17.06 0.88 16.95
C ALA A 146 -18.59 1.05 16.95
N ASP A 147 -19.26 0.62 18.02
CA ASP A 147 -20.70 0.76 18.18
C ASP A 147 -21.12 2.24 18.26
N LEU A 148 -20.35 3.07 18.97
CA LEU A 148 -20.61 4.51 19.03
C LEU A 148 -20.47 5.18 17.67
N GLU A 149 -19.44 4.85 16.89
CA GLU A 149 -19.27 5.38 15.53
C GLU A 149 -20.39 4.93 14.59
N ARG A 150 -20.81 3.66 14.70
CA ARG A 150 -21.96 3.14 13.97
C ARG A 150 -23.25 3.92 14.30
N LEU A 151 -23.54 4.12 15.59
CA LEU A 151 -24.72 4.86 16.03
C LEU A 151 -24.68 6.33 15.59
N LYS A 152 -23.52 6.99 15.62
CA LYS A 152 -23.37 8.36 15.10
C LYS A 152 -23.70 8.39 13.60
N ARG A 153 -23.18 7.45 12.83
CA ARG A 153 -23.47 7.34 11.39
C ARG A 153 -24.95 7.11 11.13
N GLU A 154 -25.59 6.19 11.86
CA GLU A 154 -27.02 5.89 11.73
C GLU A 154 -27.88 7.13 12.05
N LYS A 155 -27.55 7.88 13.10
CA LYS A 155 -28.22 9.15 13.45
C LYS A 155 -28.08 10.20 12.35
N LEU A 156 -26.89 10.34 11.76
CA LEU A 156 -26.67 11.26 10.63
C LEU A 156 -27.49 10.87 9.41
N ILE A 157 -27.50 9.57 9.06
CA ILE A 157 -28.30 9.06 7.94
C ILE A 157 -29.79 9.32 8.21
N ALA A 158 -30.30 9.00 9.40
CA ALA A 158 -31.70 9.26 9.75
C ALA A 158 -32.07 10.74 9.64
N GLY A 159 -31.21 11.63 10.14
CA GLY A 159 -31.41 13.09 10.03
C GLY A 159 -31.42 13.58 8.58
N ASN A 160 -30.56 13.02 7.72
CA ASN A 160 -30.56 13.35 6.29
C ASN A 160 -31.79 12.80 5.57
N MET A 161 -32.16 11.54 5.84
CA MET A 161 -33.34 10.90 5.27
C MET A 161 -34.63 11.65 5.61
N ALA A 162 -34.74 12.21 6.82
CA ALA A 162 -35.87 13.06 7.19
C ALA A 162 -35.98 14.36 6.38
N LYS A 163 -34.83 14.89 5.90
CA LYS A 163 -34.79 16.11 5.07
C LYS A 163 -35.02 15.83 3.58
N MET A 164 -34.79 14.60 3.13
CA MET A 164 -34.86 14.22 1.71
C MET A 164 -36.22 14.53 1.05
N PRO A 165 -37.39 14.23 1.65
CA PRO A 165 -38.69 14.50 1.01
C PRO A 165 -38.88 15.96 0.61
N LYS A 166 -38.56 16.90 1.51
CA LYS A 166 -38.64 18.34 1.22
C LYS A 166 -37.70 18.74 0.09
N MET A 167 -36.46 18.24 0.10
CA MET A 167 -35.50 18.52 -0.97
C MET A 167 -35.95 17.96 -2.33
N ILE A 168 -36.63 16.83 -2.35
CA ILE A 168 -37.20 16.24 -3.57
C ILE A 168 -38.31 17.14 -4.11
N GLU A 169 -39.23 17.58 -3.26
CA GLU A 169 -40.31 18.51 -3.63
C GLU A 169 -39.74 19.82 -4.21
N ASP A 170 -38.79 20.45 -3.51
CA ASP A 170 -38.13 21.67 -3.96
C ASP A 170 -37.42 21.49 -5.30
N TYR A 171 -36.79 20.33 -5.52
CA TYR A 171 -36.14 20.00 -6.79
C TYR A 171 -37.16 19.91 -7.93
N TRP A 172 -38.26 19.18 -7.73
CA TRP A 172 -39.30 19.05 -8.76
C TRP A 172 -39.97 20.39 -9.06
N GLN A 173 -40.21 21.22 -8.05
CA GLN A 173 -40.71 22.59 -8.25
C GLN A 173 -39.78 23.40 -9.15
N LYS A 174 -38.46 23.39 -8.88
CA LYS A 174 -37.46 24.07 -9.72
C LYS A 174 -37.46 23.53 -11.15
N VAL A 175 -37.55 22.21 -11.33
CA VAL A 175 -37.61 21.59 -12.66
C VAL A 175 -38.85 22.06 -13.43
N GLU A 176 -40.01 22.13 -12.78
CA GLU A 176 -41.24 22.60 -13.41
C GLU A 176 -41.20 24.11 -13.71
N GLU A 177 -40.65 24.93 -12.82
CA GLU A 177 -40.43 26.35 -13.08
C GLU A 177 -39.52 26.58 -14.27
N GLU A 178 -38.41 25.84 -14.38
CA GLU A 178 -37.51 25.92 -15.52
C GLU A 178 -38.18 25.47 -16.82
N ARG A 179 -38.99 24.41 -16.76
CA ARG A 179 -39.81 23.96 -17.90
C ARG A 179 -40.82 25.02 -18.32
N ALA A 180 -41.50 25.65 -17.37
CA ALA A 180 -42.45 26.74 -17.63
C ALA A 180 -41.74 27.94 -18.27
N LYS A 181 -40.63 28.41 -17.69
CA LYS A 181 -39.81 29.51 -18.26
C LYS A 181 -39.33 29.18 -19.68
N ARG A 182 -38.92 27.93 -19.94
CA ARG A 182 -38.51 27.47 -21.28
C ARG A 182 -39.68 27.45 -22.27
N ARG A 183 -40.87 27.03 -21.84
CA ARG A 183 -42.09 27.09 -22.67
C ARG A 183 -42.47 28.52 -23.01
N GLU A 184 -42.50 29.41 -22.02
CA GLU A 184 -42.78 30.83 -22.24
C GLU A 184 -41.77 31.49 -23.18
N GLN A 185 -40.48 31.20 -23.05
CA GLN A 185 -39.45 31.72 -23.96
C GLN A 185 -39.65 31.20 -25.38
N LYS A 186 -40.01 29.92 -25.54
CA LYS A 186 -40.32 29.34 -26.85
C LYS A 186 -41.54 30.01 -27.48
N GLU A 187 -42.60 30.24 -26.70
CA GLU A 187 -43.80 30.95 -27.16
C GLU A 187 -43.50 32.40 -27.53
N LYS A 188 -42.78 33.14 -26.68
CA LYS A 188 -42.34 34.51 -26.99
C LYS A 188 -41.54 34.56 -28.28
N ARG A 189 -40.60 33.62 -28.46
CA ARG A 189 -39.82 33.49 -29.70
C ARG A 189 -40.72 33.19 -30.90
N ASN A 190 -41.67 32.26 -30.78
CA ASN A 190 -42.60 31.92 -31.86
C ASN A 190 -43.49 33.10 -32.24
N ARG A 191 -43.98 33.88 -31.25
CA ARG A 191 -44.76 35.11 -31.48
C ARG A 191 -43.93 36.15 -32.25
N LEU A 192 -42.68 36.38 -31.84
CA LEU A 192 -41.77 37.29 -32.55
C LEU A 192 -41.50 36.85 -34.00
N LEU A 193 -41.33 35.55 -34.23
CA LEU A 193 -41.13 35.01 -35.56
C LEU A 193 -42.38 35.13 -36.45
N ALA A 194 -43.58 34.95 -35.88
CA ALA A 194 -44.83 35.15 -36.61
C ALA A 194 -45.00 36.61 -37.06
N LEU A 195 -44.80 37.57 -36.15
CA LEU A 195 -44.87 39.00 -36.46
C LEU A 195 -43.82 39.43 -37.49
N ALA A 196 -42.62 38.89 -37.40
CA ALA A 196 -41.58 39.16 -38.40
C ALA A 196 -41.95 38.61 -39.78
N LYS A 197 -42.62 37.45 -39.84
CA LYS A 197 -43.12 36.91 -41.10
C LYS A 197 -44.17 37.80 -41.75
N GLU A 198 -45.04 38.42 -40.95
CA GLU A 198 -46.05 39.37 -41.44
C GLU A 198 -45.42 40.66 -41.99
N LYS A 199 -44.38 41.19 -41.33
CA LYS A 199 -43.74 42.46 -41.73
C LYS A 199 -42.67 42.33 -42.83
N LEU A 200 -41.83 41.30 -42.76
CA LEU A 200 -40.65 41.13 -43.61
C LEU A 200 -40.80 39.99 -44.65
N GLY A 201 -41.88 39.20 -44.58
CA GLY A 201 -42.18 38.08 -45.47
C GLY A 201 -41.78 36.70 -44.90
N TYR A 202 -42.05 35.62 -45.66
CA TYR A 202 -41.93 34.24 -45.16
C TYR A 202 -40.49 33.74 -44.92
N ALA A 203 -39.49 34.29 -45.62
CA ALA A 203 -38.08 33.89 -45.52
C ALA A 203 -37.30 34.83 -44.57
N VAL A 204 -37.54 34.70 -43.26
CA VAL A 204 -36.89 35.54 -42.24
C VAL A 204 -36.06 34.70 -41.28
N ASP A 205 -34.74 34.93 -41.33
CA ASP A 205 -33.80 34.33 -40.39
C ASP A 205 -33.70 35.15 -39.10
N PRO A 206 -33.76 34.51 -37.91
CA PRO A 206 -33.64 35.19 -36.62
C PRO A 206 -32.28 35.88 -36.39
N ARG A 207 -31.26 35.53 -37.18
CA ARG A 207 -29.90 36.08 -37.08
C ARG A 207 -29.69 37.32 -37.95
N SER A 208 -30.61 37.58 -38.88
CA SER A 208 -30.48 38.69 -39.84
C SER A 208 -30.49 40.06 -39.14
N PRO A 209 -29.75 41.06 -39.66
CA PRO A 209 -29.70 42.40 -39.06
C PRO A 209 -31.07 43.09 -39.11
N ARG A 210 -31.87 42.83 -40.15
CA ARG A 210 -33.23 43.38 -40.32
C ARG A 210 -34.19 42.90 -39.22
N PHE A 211 -34.11 41.63 -38.82
CA PHE A 211 -34.93 41.09 -37.73
C PHE A 211 -34.55 41.72 -36.38
N LYS A 212 -33.26 41.94 -36.12
CA LYS A 212 -32.79 42.57 -34.89
C LYS A 212 -33.30 44.02 -34.76
N GLN A 213 -33.19 44.81 -35.83
CA GLN A 213 -33.72 46.18 -35.87
C GLN A 213 -35.23 46.21 -35.59
N MET A 214 -36.01 45.31 -36.20
CA MET A 214 -37.45 45.20 -35.94
C MET A 214 -37.77 44.90 -34.47
N VAL A 215 -37.01 43.98 -33.85
CA VAL A 215 -37.18 43.64 -32.42
C VAL A 215 -36.82 44.82 -31.53
N GLU A 216 -35.73 45.53 -31.83
CA GLU A 216 -35.30 46.73 -31.09
C GLU A 216 -36.34 47.85 -31.15
N ASP A 217 -36.95 48.08 -32.32
CA ASP A 217 -38.02 49.06 -32.49
C ASP A 217 -39.27 48.68 -31.67
N MET A 218 -39.65 47.39 -31.68
CA MET A 218 -40.77 46.88 -30.89
C MET A 218 -40.53 47.01 -29.38
N GLU A 219 -39.33 46.67 -28.90
CA GLU A 219 -38.95 46.83 -27.49
C GLU A 219 -38.93 48.31 -27.08
N ALA A 220 -38.50 49.22 -27.97
CA ALA A 220 -38.51 50.65 -27.72
C ALA A 220 -39.95 51.20 -27.61
N GLU A 221 -40.86 50.74 -28.46
CA GLU A 221 -42.28 51.10 -28.40
C GLU A 221 -42.96 50.55 -27.14
N GLU A 222 -42.72 49.29 -26.77
CA GLU A 222 -43.26 48.72 -25.53
C GLU A 222 -42.72 49.44 -24.29
N LYS A 223 -41.44 49.82 -24.29
CA LYS A 223 -40.83 50.57 -23.20
C LYS A 223 -41.45 51.96 -23.04
N LYS A 224 -41.79 52.63 -24.15
CA LYS A 224 -42.53 53.92 -24.14
C LYS A 224 -43.94 53.73 -23.56
N LYS A 225 -44.69 52.73 -24.04
CA LYS A 225 -46.03 52.39 -23.54
C LYS A 225 -46.04 52.03 -22.05
N ARG A 226 -45.08 51.21 -21.59
CA ARG A 226 -44.93 50.85 -20.16
C ARG A 226 -44.62 52.07 -19.29
N LYS A 227 -43.80 53.01 -19.78
CA LYS A 227 -43.51 54.27 -19.07
C LYS A 227 -44.75 55.16 -18.97
N GLU A 228 -45.55 55.25 -20.01
CA GLU A 228 -46.79 56.03 -20.03
C GLU A 228 -47.87 55.43 -19.10
N LEU A 229 -48.02 54.11 -19.09
CA LEU A 229 -48.94 53.42 -18.17
C LEU A 229 -48.53 53.61 -16.70
N LYS A 230 -47.22 53.56 -16.40
CA LYS A 230 -46.68 53.88 -15.07
C LYS A 230 -46.92 55.34 -14.67
N LYS A 231 -46.81 56.30 -15.62
CA LYS A 231 -47.14 57.73 -15.38
C LYS A 231 -48.63 57.96 -15.13
N ARG A 232 -49.49 57.14 -15.72
CA ARG A 232 -50.96 57.17 -15.52
C ARG A 232 -51.41 56.45 -14.23
N GLY A 233 -50.47 55.99 -13.40
CA GLY A 233 -50.77 55.36 -12.10
C GLY A 233 -51.32 53.94 -12.18
N ILE A 234 -51.38 53.35 -13.38
CA ILE A 234 -51.79 51.95 -13.57
C ILE A 234 -50.58 51.08 -13.22
N LYS A 235 -50.71 50.27 -12.18
CA LYS A 235 -49.68 49.32 -11.76
C LYS A 235 -49.58 48.22 -12.84
N VAL A 236 -48.61 48.36 -13.73
CA VAL A 236 -48.19 47.33 -14.71
C VAL A 236 -47.25 46.35 -14.04
#